data_AF-A0A940PY62-F1
#
_entry.id   AF-A0A940PY62-F1
#
_cell.length_a   1.000
_cell.length_b   1.000
_cell.length_c   1.000
_cell.angle_alpha   90.00
_cell.angle_beta   90.00
_cell.angle_gamma   90.00
#
_symmetry.space_group_name_H-M   'P 1'
#
loop_
_entity.id
_entity.type
_entity.pdbx_description
1 polymer ?
#
loop_
_entity_poly.entity_id
_entity_poly.type
_entity_poly.pdbx_seq_one_letter_code
_entity_poly.pdbx_strand_id
1 'polypeptide(L)'
;MMKCLRYIMLATFLVGIASTGYAQYNNSGISAGFFDSSEASTINFFTFHLPPLAVLYENAKQNPTILSLAKAQEIAQAEVAKQKRHIFSYIRGHASYSYGKTDMWGNNSSDQSYTTIYQFQGREQSYWNIGVNLNIPLEDILDLAAAVRRKKLEVDKARIEKDIKFDELKKEIATLFIRITNNLVALKTQSEASAVYQGAGALNQEDFHQGNMSIEDFAYTKLHEVSVVTQYQSLQTSITTDIITLELLTHTPILTNTTTDITLDEVGVKTKKQIAKENRAIAKSIKKATAEEEKRLRRMEQAEREANRKNR
;
A
#
# COMPACT_ATOMS: atom_id res chain seq x y z
N MET A 1 -60.11 -41.20 57.41
CA MET A 1 -59.70 -40.31 56.30
C MET A 1 -58.20 -40.53 55.98
N MET A 2 -57.81 -41.78 55.68
CA MET A 2 -56.39 -42.25 55.64
C MET A 2 -56.12 -43.11 54.40
N LYS A 3 -56.73 -42.78 53.25
CA LYS A 3 -56.47 -43.48 51.98
C LYS A 3 -55.97 -42.58 50.85
N CYS A 4 -56.02 -41.26 51.00
CA CYS A 4 -55.50 -40.32 49.98
C CYS A 4 -54.02 -39.94 50.17
N LEU A 5 -53.44 -40.15 51.35
CA LEU A 5 -52.03 -39.81 51.63
C LEU A 5 -51.03 -40.87 51.14
N ARG A 6 -51.49 -42.10 50.87
CA ARG A 6 -50.66 -43.21 50.38
C ARG A 6 -50.36 -43.14 48.88
N TYR A 7 -51.18 -42.44 48.10
CA TYR A 7 -50.96 -42.28 46.65
C TYR A 7 -50.07 -41.08 46.30
N ILE A 8 -49.88 -40.13 47.22
CA ILE A 8 -48.98 -38.99 47.02
C ILE A 8 -47.52 -39.34 47.40
N MET A 9 -47.32 -40.29 48.31
CA MET A 9 -45.99 -40.81 48.66
C MET A 9 -45.51 -41.98 47.76
N LEU A 10 -46.36 -42.49 46.86
CA LEU A 10 -45.98 -43.51 45.88
C LEU A 10 -45.73 -42.93 44.47
N ALA A 11 -46.11 -41.67 44.24
CA ALA A 11 -45.88 -40.96 42.97
C ALA A 11 -44.58 -40.14 42.96
N THR A 12 -43.88 -40.04 44.09
CA THR A 12 -42.63 -39.27 44.24
C THR A 12 -41.37 -40.14 44.34
N PHE A 13 -41.49 -41.46 44.15
CA PHE A 13 -40.37 -42.41 44.22
C PHE A 13 -40.02 -43.08 42.87
N LEU A 14 -40.43 -42.46 41.75
CA LEU A 14 -40.15 -42.98 40.39
C LEU A 14 -39.74 -41.86 39.40
N VAL A 15 -39.06 -40.83 39.89
CA VAL A 15 -38.34 -39.83 39.08
C VAL A 15 -36.95 -39.66 39.69
N GLY A 16 -36.18 -40.74 39.66
CA GLY A 16 -34.77 -40.76 40.01
C GLY A 16 -34.06 -41.64 39.00
N ILE A 17 -33.01 -41.08 38.38
CA ILE A 17 -32.13 -41.68 37.37
C ILE A 17 -32.67 -41.60 35.93
N ALA A 18 -32.72 -40.38 35.41
CA ALA A 18 -32.45 -40.11 34.00
C ALA A 18 -31.79 -38.74 33.88
N SER A 19 -30.68 -38.55 34.60
CA SER A 19 -29.71 -37.53 34.23
C SER A 19 -29.00 -38.01 32.97
N THR A 20 -29.61 -37.77 31.81
CA THR A 20 -28.83 -37.67 30.57
C THR A 20 -27.98 -36.43 30.73
N GLY A 21 -26.82 -36.62 31.35
CA GLY A 21 -25.71 -35.69 31.18
C GLY A 21 -25.45 -35.64 29.69
N TYR A 22 -25.85 -34.55 29.04
CA TYR A 22 -25.08 -34.08 27.92
C TYR A 22 -23.71 -33.82 28.51
N ALA A 23 -22.78 -34.76 28.29
CA ALA A 23 -21.37 -34.49 28.43
C ALA A 23 -21.07 -33.39 27.42
N GLN A 24 -21.22 -32.14 27.86
CA GLN A 24 -20.53 -31.03 27.24
C GLN A 24 -19.06 -31.36 27.40
N TYR A 25 -18.48 -31.92 26.34
CA TYR A 25 -17.05 -31.89 26.13
C TYR A 25 -16.66 -30.43 26.13
N ASN A 26 -16.26 -29.96 27.31
CA ASN A 26 -15.69 -28.65 27.49
C ASN A 26 -14.36 -28.68 26.77
N ASN A 27 -14.36 -28.19 25.54
CA ASN A 27 -13.19 -28.01 24.70
C ASN A 27 -12.32 -26.93 25.37
N SER A 28 -11.57 -27.30 26.40
CA SER A 28 -10.51 -26.47 26.96
C SER A 28 -9.30 -26.50 26.03
N GLY A 29 -9.50 -26.04 24.81
CA GLY A 29 -8.45 -25.63 23.91
C GLY A 29 -8.44 -24.11 23.94
N ILE A 30 -7.29 -23.52 24.26
CA ILE A 30 -7.05 -22.08 24.13
C ILE A 30 -7.49 -21.67 22.73
N SER A 31 -8.61 -20.94 22.62
CA SER A 31 -9.00 -20.26 21.38
C SER A 31 -8.07 -19.07 21.23
N ALA A 32 -6.94 -19.27 20.55
CA ALA A 32 -6.24 -18.15 19.96
C ALA A 32 -7.20 -17.58 18.90
N GLY A 33 -7.78 -16.41 19.18
CA GLY A 33 -8.78 -15.72 18.34
C GLY A 33 -8.34 -15.38 16.91
N PHE A 34 -7.24 -15.95 16.43
CA PHE A 34 -6.89 -16.03 15.02
C PHE A 34 -7.67 -17.13 14.26
N PHE A 35 -8.28 -18.09 14.97
CA PHE A 35 -9.03 -19.22 14.38
C PHE A 35 -10.55 -19.19 14.63
N ASP A 36 -11.11 -18.13 15.24
CA ASP A 36 -12.56 -17.97 15.38
C ASP A 36 -13.18 -17.41 14.09
N SER A 37 -13.05 -18.18 13.02
CA SER A 37 -13.87 -18.07 11.81
C SER A 37 -14.96 -19.13 11.87
N SER A 38 -15.73 -19.13 12.96
CA SER A 38 -16.73 -20.16 13.29
C SER A 38 -17.88 -20.32 12.28
N GLU A 39 -17.95 -19.51 11.21
CA GLU A 39 -18.83 -19.80 10.05
C GLU A 39 -18.18 -19.64 8.66
N ALA A 40 -16.90 -19.27 8.55
CA ALA A 40 -16.23 -19.17 7.26
C ALA A 40 -15.40 -20.44 7.01
N SER A 41 -16.09 -21.47 6.51
CA SER A 41 -15.55 -22.67 5.86
C SER A 41 -14.36 -23.33 6.55
N THR A 42 -14.58 -24.48 7.19
CA THR A 42 -13.52 -25.48 7.27
C THR A 42 -12.88 -25.61 5.89
N ILE A 43 -11.64 -25.14 5.75
CA ILE A 43 -10.97 -25.09 4.45
C ILE A 43 -10.91 -26.54 3.96
N ASN A 44 -11.69 -26.84 2.93
CA ASN A 44 -11.70 -28.17 2.34
C ASN A 44 -10.44 -28.33 1.51
N PHE A 45 -9.34 -28.64 2.19
CA PHE A 45 -8.03 -28.89 1.57
C PHE A 45 -8.06 -30.03 0.54
N PHE A 46 -9.09 -30.87 0.55
CA PHE A 46 -9.31 -31.96 -0.41
C PHE A 46 -9.77 -31.49 -1.79
N THR A 47 -10.48 -30.37 -1.87
CA THR A 47 -10.96 -29.76 -3.14
C THR A 47 -10.21 -28.48 -3.49
N PHE A 48 -9.25 -28.10 -2.66
CA PHE A 48 -8.49 -26.89 -2.83
C PHE A 48 -7.46 -27.05 -3.95
N HIS A 49 -7.56 -26.19 -4.96
CA HIS A 49 -6.62 -26.12 -6.06
C HIS A 49 -5.99 -24.74 -6.10
N LEU A 50 -4.65 -24.70 -6.08
CA LEU A 50 -3.92 -23.46 -6.23
C LEU A 50 -4.14 -22.88 -7.64
N PRO A 51 -4.25 -21.55 -7.78
CA PRO A 51 -4.20 -20.90 -9.07
C PRO A 51 -2.90 -21.26 -9.82
N PRO A 52 -2.92 -21.29 -11.17
CA PRO A 52 -1.73 -21.62 -11.94
C PRO A 52 -0.63 -20.57 -11.72
N LEU A 53 0.64 -21.01 -11.71
CA LEU A 53 1.81 -20.17 -11.47
C LEU A 53 1.86 -18.90 -12.33
N ALA A 54 1.37 -18.97 -13.57
CA ALA A 54 1.31 -17.81 -14.46
C ALA A 54 0.44 -16.66 -13.89
N VAL A 55 -0.71 -16.98 -13.31
CA VAL A 55 -1.61 -15.98 -12.69
C VAL A 55 -0.95 -15.39 -11.44
N LEU A 56 -0.27 -16.23 -10.64
CA LEU A 56 0.47 -15.79 -9.46
C LEU A 56 1.61 -14.82 -9.85
N TYR A 57 2.35 -15.09 -10.93
CA TYR A 57 3.42 -14.21 -11.39
C TYR A 57 2.93 -12.90 -12.00
N GLU A 58 1.81 -12.92 -12.72
CA GLU A 58 1.21 -11.70 -13.25
C GLU A 58 0.74 -10.78 -12.11
N ASN A 59 0.07 -11.34 -11.11
CA ASN A 59 -0.42 -10.57 -9.97
C ASN A 59 0.71 -10.13 -9.03
N ALA A 60 1.77 -10.92 -8.89
CA ALA A 60 2.98 -10.54 -8.16
C ALA A 60 3.69 -9.30 -8.71
N LYS A 61 3.43 -8.86 -9.95
CA LYS A 61 3.91 -7.55 -10.45
C LYS A 61 3.34 -6.37 -9.67
N GLN A 62 2.22 -6.54 -9.00
CA GLN A 62 1.59 -5.54 -8.14
C GLN A 62 2.25 -5.44 -6.75
N ASN A 63 3.21 -6.32 -6.43
CA ASN A 63 3.92 -6.26 -5.17
C ASN A 63 4.60 -4.88 -5.00
N PRO A 64 4.45 -4.21 -3.84
CA PRO A 64 5.04 -2.89 -3.58
C PRO A 64 6.54 -2.78 -3.87
N THR A 65 7.30 -3.86 -3.63
CA THR A 65 8.74 -3.91 -3.92
C THR A 65 9.04 -3.83 -5.42
N ILE A 66 8.23 -4.49 -6.26
CA ILE A 66 8.39 -4.43 -7.72
C ILE A 66 7.86 -3.10 -8.27
N LEU A 67 6.76 -2.59 -7.72
CA LEU A 67 6.20 -1.30 -8.11
C LEU A 67 7.15 -0.14 -7.82
N SER A 68 7.83 -0.15 -6.67
CA SER A 68 8.81 0.89 -6.33
C SER A 68 9.99 0.89 -7.31
N LEU A 69 10.48 -0.28 -7.72
CA LEU A 69 11.53 -0.42 -8.73
C LEU A 69 11.05 -0.01 -10.13
N ALA A 70 9.81 -0.32 -10.50
CA ALA A 70 9.21 0.16 -11.73
C ALA A 70 9.12 1.70 -11.75
N LYS A 71 8.79 2.32 -10.61
CA LYS A 71 8.79 3.78 -10.45
C LYS A 71 10.19 4.38 -10.49
N ALA A 72 11.18 3.73 -9.87
CA ALA A 72 12.57 4.13 -9.96
C ALA A 72 13.07 4.10 -11.42
N GLN A 73 12.70 3.07 -12.17
CA GLN A 73 12.99 2.99 -13.61
C GLN A 73 12.33 4.16 -14.40
N GLU A 74 11.07 4.50 -14.10
CA GLU A 74 10.35 5.62 -14.71
C GLU A 74 11.03 6.97 -14.40
N ILE A 75 11.49 7.17 -13.16
CA ILE A 75 12.26 8.35 -12.73
C ILE A 75 13.57 8.44 -13.51
N ALA A 76 14.34 7.35 -13.60
CA ALA A 76 15.59 7.32 -14.35
C ALA A 76 15.37 7.67 -15.84
N GLN A 77 14.27 7.20 -16.45
CA GLN A 77 13.91 7.55 -17.83
C GLN A 77 13.57 9.03 -17.98
N ALA A 78 12.84 9.59 -17.01
CA ALA A 78 12.54 11.02 -16.97
C ALA A 78 13.82 11.86 -16.82
N GLU A 79 14.82 11.39 -16.07
CA GLU A 79 16.12 12.04 -15.96
C GLU A 79 16.90 12.02 -17.27
N VAL A 80 16.86 10.92 -18.05
CA VAL A 80 17.43 10.90 -19.41
C VAL A 80 16.76 11.95 -20.29
N ALA A 81 15.43 12.07 -20.23
CA ALA A 81 14.70 13.08 -20.99
C ALA A 81 15.04 14.51 -20.54
N LYS A 82 15.19 14.74 -19.23
CA LYS A 82 15.67 16.00 -18.66
C LYS A 82 17.07 16.34 -19.16
N GLN A 83 17.99 15.38 -19.18
CA GLN A 83 19.36 15.59 -19.66
C GLN A 83 19.39 15.91 -21.16
N LYS A 84 18.57 15.24 -21.98
CA LYS A 84 18.44 15.57 -23.42
C LYS A 84 17.92 16.99 -23.65
N ARG A 85 17.02 17.46 -22.78
CA ARG A 85 16.43 18.80 -22.84
C ARG A 85 17.29 19.86 -22.13
N HIS A 86 18.44 19.49 -21.56
CA HIS A 86 19.31 20.41 -20.84
C HIS A 86 19.76 21.60 -21.69
N ILE A 87 19.89 21.42 -23.01
CA ILE A 87 20.21 22.50 -23.96
C ILE A 87 19.24 23.68 -23.91
N PHE A 88 17.98 23.45 -23.54
CA PHE A 88 16.98 24.52 -23.41
C PHE A 88 17.16 25.35 -22.13
N SER A 89 17.98 24.88 -21.18
CA SER A 89 18.26 25.60 -19.94
C SER A 89 19.24 26.78 -20.12
N TYR A 90 19.92 26.84 -21.26
CA TYR A 90 20.85 27.91 -21.63
C TYR A 90 20.14 29.22 -21.96
N ILE A 91 18.87 29.16 -22.36
CA ILE A 91 18.03 30.32 -22.61
C ILE A 91 17.16 30.54 -21.38
N ARG A 92 17.38 31.64 -20.67
CA ARG A 92 16.55 32.03 -19.53
C ARG A 92 15.91 33.39 -19.78
N GLY A 93 14.59 33.41 -19.78
CA GLY A 93 13.84 34.66 -19.69
C GLY A 93 13.81 35.15 -18.24
N HIS A 94 14.05 36.43 -18.02
CA HIS A 94 13.78 37.08 -16.74
C HIS A 94 12.81 38.24 -16.97
N ALA A 95 11.86 38.35 -16.06
CA ALA A 95 10.95 39.48 -15.98
C ALA A 95 10.91 39.89 -14.51
N SER A 96 11.30 41.11 -14.21
CA SER A 96 11.24 41.66 -12.87
C SER A 96 10.53 43.00 -12.90
N TYR A 97 9.57 43.16 -12.00
CA TYR A 97 8.90 44.42 -11.74
C TYR A 97 9.30 44.85 -10.33
N SER A 98 9.98 45.99 -10.22
CA SER A 98 10.34 46.57 -8.92
C SER A 98 9.69 47.94 -8.80
N TYR A 99 9.02 48.15 -7.68
CA TYR A 99 8.42 49.42 -7.32
C TYR A 99 8.96 49.82 -5.95
N GLY A 100 9.63 50.96 -5.89
CA GLY A 100 10.25 51.44 -4.66
C GLY A 100 10.26 52.96 -4.61
N LYS A 101 10.22 53.48 -3.38
CA LYS A 101 10.52 54.89 -3.12
C LYS A 101 12.00 54.96 -2.78
N THR A 102 12.76 55.67 -3.60
CA THR A 102 14.17 55.97 -3.30
C THR A 102 14.24 57.40 -2.81
N ASP A 103 14.59 57.58 -1.54
CA ASP A 103 14.92 58.89 -0.99
C ASP A 103 16.40 59.13 -1.26
N MET A 104 16.70 59.85 -2.34
CA MET A 104 18.07 60.22 -2.66
C MET A 104 18.47 61.44 -1.82
N TRP A 105 19.04 61.22 -0.63
CA TRP A 105 19.71 62.29 0.12
C TRP A 105 21.14 62.46 -0.40
N GLY A 106 21.29 63.26 -1.47
CA GLY A 106 22.59 63.61 -2.04
C GLY A 106 22.74 65.13 -2.10
N ASN A 107 23.73 65.68 -1.39
CA ASN A 107 24.14 67.07 -1.55
C ASN A 107 24.84 67.21 -2.91
N ASN A 108 24.16 67.74 -3.92
CA ASN A 108 24.83 68.21 -5.14
C ASN A 108 25.52 69.53 -4.84
N SER A 109 26.64 69.47 -4.10
CA SER A 109 27.60 70.58 -4.07
C SER A 109 28.51 70.46 -5.29
N SER A 110 27.98 70.81 -6.45
CA SER A 110 28.82 71.34 -7.52
C SER A 110 29.10 72.80 -7.19
N ASP A 111 30.38 73.10 -7.02
CA ASP A 111 30.94 74.38 -6.64
C ASP A 111 30.24 75.59 -7.30
N GLN A 112 30.15 76.68 -6.52
CA GLN A 112 29.91 78.04 -6.99
C GLN A 112 28.48 78.39 -7.49
N SER A 113 27.49 78.43 -6.59
CA SER A 113 26.52 79.55 -6.51
C SER A 113 25.40 79.27 -5.49
N TYR A 114 25.08 80.30 -4.72
CA TYR A 114 24.17 80.29 -3.58
C TYR A 114 22.72 79.95 -3.97
N THR A 115 22.29 78.72 -3.69
CA THR A 115 20.91 78.35 -3.31
C THR A 115 20.85 76.85 -3.06
N THR A 116 20.90 76.43 -1.78
CA THR A 116 20.62 75.05 -1.40
C THR A 116 19.13 74.81 -1.58
N ILE A 117 18.73 74.37 -2.77
CA ILE A 117 17.37 73.89 -3.01
C ILE A 117 17.29 72.49 -2.39
N TYR A 118 16.65 72.38 -1.22
CA TYR A 118 16.23 71.09 -0.66
C TYR A 118 15.14 70.50 -1.56
N GLN A 119 15.54 69.83 -2.63
CA GLN A 119 14.61 69.09 -3.47
C GLN A 119 14.33 67.76 -2.79
N PHE A 120 13.27 67.72 -1.97
CA PHE A 120 12.63 66.45 -1.60
C PHE A 120 11.99 65.87 -2.87
N GLN A 121 12.80 65.20 -3.68
CA GLN A 121 12.32 64.46 -4.83
C GLN A 121 12.11 63.01 -4.39
N GLY A 122 11.05 62.77 -3.60
CA GLY A 122 10.53 61.43 -3.35
C GLY A 122 9.99 60.88 -4.67
N ARG A 123 10.87 60.39 -5.53
CA ARG A 123 10.49 59.84 -6.83
C ARG A 123 10.04 58.40 -6.59
N GLU A 124 8.75 58.18 -6.69
CA GLU A 124 8.21 56.84 -6.92
C GLU A 124 8.80 56.35 -8.24
N GLN A 125 9.68 55.35 -8.17
CA GLN A 125 10.31 54.77 -9.35
C GLN A 125 9.75 53.37 -9.55
N SER A 126 9.11 53.16 -10.70
CA SER A 126 8.73 51.85 -11.20
C SER A 126 9.71 51.48 -12.31
N TYR A 127 10.36 50.32 -12.17
CA TYR A 127 11.24 49.79 -13.20
C TYR A 127 10.79 48.36 -13.56
N TRP A 128 10.59 48.14 -14.85
CA TRP A 128 10.30 46.84 -15.42
C TRP A 128 11.51 46.43 -16.25
N ASN A 129 12.08 45.27 -15.95
CA ASN A 129 13.14 44.66 -16.74
C ASN A 129 12.59 43.39 -17.36
N ILE A 130 12.61 43.33 -18.69
CA ILE A 130 12.33 42.12 -19.45
C ILE A 130 13.55 41.86 -20.31
N GLY A 131 14.18 40.70 -20.12
CA GLY A 131 15.35 40.33 -20.89
C GLY A 131 15.47 38.83 -21.06
N VAL A 132 16.20 38.42 -22.08
CA VAL A 132 16.58 37.02 -22.31
C VAL A 132 18.09 36.96 -22.13
N ASN A 133 18.53 36.11 -21.21
CA ASN A 133 19.94 35.81 -21.00
C ASN A 133 20.27 34.50 -21.70
N LEU A 134 21.31 34.52 -22.52
CA LEU A 134 21.88 33.35 -23.18
C LEU A 134 23.22 33.04 -22.51
N ASN A 135 23.28 31.93 -21.77
CA ASN A 135 24.52 31.46 -21.19
C ASN A 135 24.85 30.07 -21.75
N ILE A 136 25.88 29.99 -22.58
CA ILE A 136 26.30 28.77 -23.26
C ILE A 136 27.64 28.29 -22.69
N PRO A 137 27.64 27.35 -21.74
CA PRO A 137 28.85 26.67 -21.31
C PRO A 137 29.30 25.67 -22.39
N LEU A 138 30.49 25.89 -22.97
CA LEU A 138 31.06 25.00 -24.00
C LEU A 138 31.28 23.57 -23.50
N GLU A 139 31.68 23.42 -22.23
CA GLU A 139 31.93 22.13 -21.58
C GLU A 139 30.68 21.24 -21.58
N ASP A 140 29.53 21.79 -21.18
CA ASP A 140 28.27 21.04 -21.13
C ASP A 140 27.79 20.57 -22.52
N ILE A 141 28.04 21.36 -23.57
CA ILE A 141 27.63 20.98 -24.94
C ILE A 141 28.45 19.79 -25.43
N LEU A 142 29.76 19.84 -25.21
CA LEU A 142 30.68 18.78 -25.63
C LEU A 142 30.43 17.50 -24.82
N ASP A 143 30.12 17.60 -23.52
CA ASP A 143 29.81 16.44 -22.67
C ASP A 143 28.35 15.98 -22.75
N LEU A 144 27.43 16.73 -23.38
CA LEU A 144 26.00 16.41 -23.40
C LEU A 144 25.70 14.97 -23.86
N ALA A 145 26.35 14.52 -24.94
CA ALA A 145 26.16 13.18 -25.49
C ALA A 145 26.64 12.10 -24.51
N ALA A 146 27.79 12.31 -23.87
CA ALA A 146 28.34 11.41 -22.87
C ALA A 146 27.47 11.41 -21.60
N ALA A 147 26.99 12.58 -21.15
CA ALA A 147 26.07 12.72 -20.03
C ALA A 147 24.75 11.99 -20.25
N VAL A 148 24.15 12.10 -21.45
CA VAL A 148 22.95 11.33 -21.83
C VAL A 148 23.24 9.84 -21.84
N ARG A 149 24.42 9.42 -22.33
CA ARG A 149 24.82 7.99 -22.31
C ARG A 149 24.96 7.47 -20.88
N ARG A 150 25.56 8.24 -19.96
CA ARG A 150 25.64 7.89 -18.53
C ARG A 150 24.25 7.70 -17.92
N LYS A 151 23.32 8.63 -18.18
CA LYS A 151 21.92 8.51 -17.70
C LYS A 151 21.17 7.32 -18.32
N LYS A 152 21.46 6.95 -19.57
CA LYS A 152 20.90 5.71 -20.17
C LYS A 152 21.39 4.46 -19.45
N LEU A 153 22.68 4.39 -19.10
CA LEU A 153 23.21 3.27 -18.31
C LEU A 153 22.56 3.16 -16.94
N GLU A 154 22.20 4.29 -16.33
CA GLU A 154 21.44 4.33 -15.07
C GLU A 154 20.02 3.75 -15.22
N VAL A 155 19.34 4.03 -16.34
CA VAL A 155 18.05 3.39 -16.69
C VAL A 155 18.21 1.89 -16.88
N ASP A 156 19.26 1.46 -17.59
CA ASP A 156 19.53 0.04 -17.83
C ASP A 156 19.84 -0.69 -16.52
N LYS A 157 20.59 -0.05 -15.61
CA LYS A 157 20.83 -0.56 -14.26
C LYS A 157 19.51 -0.72 -13.48
N ALA A 158 18.66 0.31 -13.44
CA ALA A 158 17.37 0.24 -12.76
C ALA A 158 16.45 -0.85 -13.35
N ARG A 159 16.50 -1.04 -14.67
CA ARG A 159 15.77 -2.12 -15.35
C ARG A 159 16.29 -3.51 -14.91
N ILE A 160 17.60 -3.72 -14.94
CA ILE A 160 18.22 -4.99 -14.54
C ILE A 160 17.90 -5.30 -13.08
N GLU A 161 18.01 -4.30 -12.19
CA GLU A 161 17.69 -4.46 -10.76
C GLU A 161 16.24 -4.88 -10.53
N LYS A 162 15.29 -4.24 -11.24
CA LYS A 162 13.89 -4.65 -11.24
C LYS A 162 13.70 -6.08 -11.71
N ASP A 163 14.38 -6.48 -12.80
CA ASP A 163 14.25 -7.82 -13.36
C ASP A 163 14.85 -8.89 -12.40
N ILE A 164 16.00 -8.61 -11.77
CA ILE A 164 16.59 -9.47 -10.73
C ILE A 164 15.62 -9.67 -9.57
N LYS A 165 15.06 -8.57 -9.04
CA LYS A 165 14.12 -8.61 -7.92
C LYS A 165 12.83 -9.35 -8.28
N PHE A 166 12.38 -9.22 -9.52
CA PHE A 166 11.22 -9.96 -10.01
C PHE A 166 11.52 -11.47 -10.13
N ASP A 167 12.72 -11.84 -10.57
CA ASP A 167 13.11 -13.25 -10.66
C ASP A 167 13.33 -13.89 -9.28
N GLU A 168 13.87 -13.15 -8.30
CA GLU A 168 13.91 -13.56 -6.89
C GLU A 168 12.50 -13.85 -6.36
N LEU A 169 11.55 -12.93 -6.60
CA LEU A 169 10.15 -13.09 -6.20
C LEU A 169 9.49 -14.31 -6.87
N LYS A 170 9.75 -14.54 -8.16
CA LYS A 170 9.25 -15.74 -8.86
C LYS A 170 9.76 -17.03 -8.24
N LYS A 171 11.04 -17.08 -7.86
CA LYS A 171 11.66 -18.25 -7.22
C LYS A 171 11.01 -18.53 -5.87
N GLU A 172 10.77 -17.49 -5.07
CA GLU A 172 10.08 -17.61 -3.79
C GLU A 172 8.66 -18.16 -3.96
N ILE A 173 7.87 -17.56 -4.86
CA ILE A 173 6.53 -18.02 -5.22
C ILE A 173 6.53 -19.47 -5.70
N ALA A 174 7.47 -19.86 -6.57
CA ALA A 174 7.59 -21.23 -7.06
C ALA A 174 7.89 -22.22 -5.93
N THR A 175 8.77 -21.83 -5.00
CA THR A 175 9.15 -22.66 -3.85
C THR A 175 7.96 -22.87 -2.92
N LEU A 176 7.20 -21.81 -2.63
CA LEU A 176 5.96 -21.89 -1.85
C LEU A 176 4.91 -22.76 -2.54
N PHE A 177 4.70 -22.57 -3.84
CA PHE A 177 3.75 -23.37 -4.62
C PHE A 177 4.05 -24.87 -4.54
N ILE A 178 5.31 -25.26 -4.74
CA ILE A 178 5.74 -26.66 -4.67
C ILE A 178 5.58 -27.19 -3.24
N ARG A 179 5.97 -26.40 -2.22
CA ARG A 179 5.83 -26.79 -0.82
C ARG A 179 4.37 -27.02 -0.45
N ILE A 180 3.46 -26.10 -0.79
CA ILE A 180 2.03 -26.23 -0.51
C ILE A 180 1.49 -27.48 -1.20
N THR A 181 1.81 -27.70 -2.47
CA THR A 181 1.34 -28.87 -3.22
C THR A 181 1.79 -30.18 -2.56
N ASN A 182 3.07 -30.28 -2.18
CA ASN A 182 3.60 -31.46 -1.49
C ASN A 182 2.95 -31.65 -0.11
N ASN A 183 2.79 -30.57 0.65
CA ASN A 183 2.18 -30.61 1.97
C ASN A 183 0.69 -30.97 1.91
N LEU A 184 -0.04 -30.56 0.88
CA LEU A 184 -1.44 -30.96 0.66
C LEU A 184 -1.58 -32.48 0.45
N VAL A 185 -0.65 -33.08 -0.30
CA VAL A 185 -0.61 -34.55 -0.46
C VAL A 185 -0.32 -35.24 0.87
N ALA A 186 0.66 -34.74 1.63
CA ALA A 186 0.97 -35.26 2.96
C ALA A 186 -0.21 -35.07 3.94
N LEU A 187 -0.95 -33.97 3.81
CA LEU A 187 -2.11 -33.66 4.65
C LEU A 187 -3.21 -34.69 4.45
N LYS A 188 -3.44 -35.11 3.21
CA LYS A 188 -4.38 -36.20 2.90
C LYS A 188 -3.98 -37.48 3.64
N THR A 189 -2.73 -37.93 3.52
CA THR A 189 -2.26 -39.15 4.19
C THR A 189 -2.35 -39.05 5.71
N GLN A 190 -2.02 -37.89 6.28
CA GLN A 190 -2.09 -37.68 7.73
C GLN A 190 -3.52 -37.54 8.24
N SER A 191 -4.44 -37.02 7.43
CA SER A 191 -5.87 -36.98 7.78
C SER A 191 -6.47 -38.38 7.85
N GLU A 192 -6.12 -39.26 6.90
CA GLU A 192 -6.55 -40.66 6.89
C GLU A 192 -5.97 -41.41 8.11
N ALA A 193 -4.68 -41.24 8.38
CA ALA A 193 -4.04 -41.80 9.57
C ALA A 193 -4.71 -41.28 10.86
N SER A 194 -4.97 -39.98 10.97
CA SER A 194 -5.60 -39.39 12.15
C SER A 194 -7.01 -39.93 12.37
N ALA A 195 -7.81 -40.09 11.31
CA ALA A 195 -9.15 -40.66 11.41
C ALA A 195 -9.10 -42.14 11.86
N VAL A 196 -8.16 -42.93 11.32
CA VAL A 196 -7.97 -44.33 11.71
C VAL A 196 -7.57 -44.45 13.18
N TYR A 197 -6.60 -43.66 13.64
CA TYR A 197 -6.15 -43.71 15.03
C TYR A 197 -7.18 -43.16 16.02
N GLN A 198 -7.99 -42.16 15.63
CA GLN A 198 -9.13 -41.72 16.44
C GLN A 198 -10.21 -42.81 16.55
N GLY A 199 -10.51 -43.51 15.45
CA GLY A 199 -11.43 -44.65 15.46
C GLY A 199 -10.92 -45.80 16.33
N ALA A 200 -9.63 -46.17 16.18
CA ALA A 200 -8.99 -47.18 17.01
C ALA A 200 -8.94 -46.77 18.49
N GLY A 201 -8.66 -45.49 18.80
CA GLY A 201 -8.67 -44.96 20.15
C GLY A 201 -10.05 -45.05 20.81
N ALA A 202 -11.13 -44.78 20.06
CA ALA A 202 -12.50 -44.92 20.54
C ALA A 202 -12.87 -46.39 20.83
N LEU A 203 -12.53 -47.32 19.92
CA LEU A 203 -12.74 -48.76 20.13
C LEU A 203 -11.94 -49.27 21.33
N ASN A 204 -10.66 -48.90 21.42
CA ASN A 204 -9.79 -49.28 22.53
C ASN A 204 -10.28 -48.68 23.86
N GLN A 205 -10.92 -47.51 23.84
CA GLN A 205 -11.54 -46.95 25.04
C GLN A 205 -12.73 -47.80 25.52
N GLU A 206 -13.54 -48.34 24.61
CA GLU A 206 -14.63 -49.25 24.95
C GLU A 206 -14.11 -50.58 25.52
N ASP A 207 -13.08 -51.17 24.90
CA ASP A 207 -12.45 -52.40 25.36
C ASP A 207 -11.77 -52.25 26.73
N PHE A 208 -11.17 -51.09 26.99
CA PHE A 208 -10.63 -50.74 28.31
C PHE A 208 -11.73 -50.67 29.37
N HIS A 209 -12.87 -50.02 29.08
CA HIS A 209 -14.00 -49.97 30.01
C HIS A 209 -14.63 -51.35 30.29
N GLN A 210 -14.60 -52.26 29.31
CA GLN A 210 -15.08 -53.63 29.45
C GLN A 210 -14.08 -54.55 30.18
N GLY A 211 -12.87 -54.06 30.47
CA GLY A 211 -11.80 -54.83 31.13
C GLY A 211 -11.05 -55.81 30.22
N ASN A 212 -11.24 -55.71 28.90
CA ASN A 212 -10.61 -56.57 27.90
C ASN A 212 -9.18 -56.11 27.52
N MET A 213 -8.76 -54.92 27.97
CA MET A 213 -7.47 -54.32 27.67
C MET A 213 -6.85 -53.67 28.91
N SER A 214 -5.51 -53.67 29.00
CA SER A 214 -4.78 -53.03 30.10
C SER A 214 -4.72 -51.50 29.95
N ILE A 215 -4.50 -50.79 31.08
CA ILE A 215 -4.29 -49.33 31.06
C ILE A 215 -3.01 -48.93 30.31
N GLU A 216 -1.99 -49.80 30.31
CA GLU A 216 -0.72 -49.56 29.61
C GLU A 216 -0.92 -49.58 28.09
N ASP A 217 -1.64 -50.59 27.59
CA ASP A 217 -1.97 -50.71 26.16
C ASP A 217 -2.89 -49.57 25.69
N PHE A 218 -3.87 -49.17 26.52
CA PHE A 218 -4.71 -48.00 26.26
C PHE A 218 -3.87 -46.72 26.17
N ALA A 219 -3.00 -46.47 27.16
CA ALA A 219 -2.17 -45.28 27.21
C ALA A 219 -1.20 -45.21 26.01
N TYR A 220 -0.64 -46.35 25.60
CA TYR A 220 0.22 -46.44 24.42
C TYR A 220 -0.55 -46.08 23.14
N THR A 221 -1.76 -46.64 22.95
CA THR A 221 -2.63 -46.30 21.82
C THR A 221 -2.97 -44.80 21.83
N LYS A 222 -3.32 -44.26 23.00
CA LYS A 222 -3.69 -42.85 23.15
C LYS A 222 -2.53 -41.91 22.82
N LEU A 223 -1.30 -42.28 23.19
CA LEU A 223 -0.10 -41.52 22.84
C LEU A 223 0.10 -41.44 21.33
N HIS A 224 -0.10 -42.55 20.61
CA HIS A 224 -0.03 -42.57 19.14
C HIS A 224 -1.13 -41.73 18.50
N GLU A 225 -2.37 -41.84 18.98
CA GLU A 225 -3.49 -41.01 18.53
C GLU A 225 -3.14 -39.51 18.66
N VAL A 226 -2.65 -39.08 19.83
CA VAL A 226 -2.22 -37.69 20.04
C VAL A 226 -1.08 -37.31 19.10
N SER A 227 -0.11 -38.18 18.88
CA SER A 227 1.02 -37.93 17.97
C SER A 227 0.57 -37.70 16.53
N VAL A 228 -0.38 -38.49 16.02
CA VAL A 228 -0.88 -38.36 14.64
C VAL A 228 -1.78 -37.13 14.52
N VAL A 229 -2.64 -36.87 15.50
CA VAL A 229 -3.51 -35.68 15.52
C VAL A 229 -2.67 -34.40 15.56
N THR A 230 -1.63 -34.34 16.39
CA THR A 230 -0.75 -33.16 16.48
C THR A 230 0.05 -32.93 15.19
N GLN A 231 0.54 -34.00 14.54
CA GLN A 231 1.18 -33.91 13.23
C GLN A 231 0.21 -33.38 12.16
N TYR A 232 -1.04 -33.86 12.14
CA TYR A 232 -2.07 -33.37 11.23
C TYR A 232 -2.35 -31.88 11.45
N GLN A 233 -2.57 -31.44 12.68
CA GLN A 233 -2.80 -30.03 13.02
C GLN A 233 -1.61 -29.13 12.69
N SER A 234 -0.38 -29.60 12.95
CA SER A 234 0.84 -28.87 12.59
C SER A 234 0.94 -28.67 11.08
N LEU A 235 0.62 -29.70 10.30
CA LEU A 235 0.63 -29.64 8.83
C LEU A 235 -0.45 -28.71 8.28
N GLN A 236 -1.67 -28.72 8.85
CA GLN A 236 -2.70 -27.75 8.51
C GLN A 236 -2.23 -26.31 8.76
N THR A 237 -1.58 -26.06 9.89
CA THR A 237 -1.05 -24.74 10.25
C THR A 237 0.03 -24.30 9.28
N SER A 238 0.97 -25.20 8.94
CA SER A 238 2.04 -24.92 7.97
C SER A 238 1.48 -24.57 6.60
N ILE A 239 0.53 -25.38 6.08
CA ILE A 239 -0.10 -25.14 4.78
C ILE A 239 -0.82 -23.79 4.77
N THR A 240 -1.60 -23.50 5.81
CA THR A 240 -2.32 -22.23 5.93
C THR A 240 -1.36 -21.04 5.94
N THR A 241 -0.26 -21.14 6.68
CA THR A 241 0.79 -20.12 6.73
C THR A 241 1.46 -19.92 5.38
N ASP A 242 1.82 -21.00 4.69
CA ASP A 242 2.43 -20.95 3.36
C ASP A 242 1.47 -20.32 2.33
N ILE A 243 0.17 -20.64 2.40
CA ILE A 243 -0.84 -20.06 1.51
C ILE A 243 -1.06 -18.56 1.78
N ILE A 244 -1.17 -18.14 3.04
CA ILE A 244 -1.28 -16.71 3.39
C ILE A 244 -0.03 -15.95 2.92
N THR A 245 1.15 -16.54 3.07
CA THR A 245 2.41 -15.95 2.57
C THR A 245 2.37 -15.80 1.05
N LEU A 246 1.90 -16.83 0.34
CA LEU A 246 1.74 -16.79 -1.11
C LEU A 246 0.75 -15.70 -1.54
N GLU A 247 -0.39 -15.59 -0.86
CA GLU A 247 -1.40 -14.55 -1.07
C GLU A 247 -0.83 -13.14 -0.86
N LEU A 248 -0.04 -12.92 0.19
CA LEU A 248 0.63 -11.64 0.45
C LEU A 248 1.64 -11.28 -0.66
N LEU A 249 2.43 -12.25 -1.13
CA LEU A 249 3.44 -12.01 -2.17
C LEU A 249 2.81 -11.72 -3.54
N THR A 250 1.73 -12.43 -3.86
CA THR A 250 1.10 -12.41 -5.18
C THR A 250 -0.13 -11.50 -5.27
N HIS A 251 -0.64 -11.02 -4.13
CA HIS A 251 -1.89 -10.26 -4.02
C HIS A 251 -3.08 -10.98 -4.65
N THR A 252 -3.05 -12.32 -4.67
CA THR A 252 -4.18 -13.13 -5.15
C THR A 252 -4.98 -13.63 -3.97
N PRO A 253 -6.30 -13.40 -3.91
CA PRO A 253 -7.13 -13.96 -2.86
C PRO A 253 -7.17 -15.47 -3.02
N ILE A 254 -6.72 -16.20 -1.99
CA ILE A 254 -6.69 -17.66 -1.99
C ILE A 254 -7.47 -18.22 -0.79
N LEU A 255 -7.21 -17.71 0.42
CA LEU A 255 -7.93 -18.11 1.63
C LEU A 255 -8.73 -16.95 2.22
N THR A 256 -8.15 -15.75 2.20
CA THR A 256 -8.74 -14.57 2.80
C THR A 256 -9.27 -13.66 1.71
N ASN A 257 -10.58 -13.66 1.48
CA ASN A 257 -11.22 -12.64 0.63
C ASN A 257 -11.08 -11.19 1.18
N THR A 258 -10.32 -10.98 2.26
CA THR A 258 -10.31 -9.75 3.08
C THR A 258 -8.92 -9.15 3.31
N THR A 259 -7.81 -9.82 2.98
CA THR A 259 -6.46 -9.26 3.26
C THR A 259 -5.97 -8.30 2.18
N THR A 260 -6.66 -8.20 1.05
CA THR A 260 -6.37 -7.23 -0.02
C THR A 260 -6.69 -5.77 0.34
N ASP A 261 -7.43 -5.53 1.43
CA ASP A 261 -8.02 -4.22 1.71
C ASP A 261 -7.33 -3.43 2.84
N ILE A 262 -6.27 -3.97 3.45
CA ILE A 262 -5.50 -3.20 4.45
C ILE A 262 -4.42 -2.39 3.73
N THR A 263 -4.85 -1.41 2.94
CA THR A 263 -3.95 -0.42 2.34
C THR A 263 -3.44 0.52 3.43
N LEU A 264 -2.12 0.69 3.54
CA LEU A 264 -1.50 1.63 4.49
C LEU A 264 -1.89 3.10 4.27
N ASP A 265 -2.47 3.45 3.12
CA ASP A 265 -2.74 4.82 2.72
C ASP A 265 -4.17 5.00 2.18
N GLU A 266 -5.16 5.11 3.07
CA GLU A 266 -6.36 5.93 2.79
C GLU A 266 -6.07 7.43 2.94
N VAL A 267 -4.81 7.88 2.81
CA VAL A 267 -4.47 9.29 2.65
C VAL A 267 -4.49 9.65 1.16
N GLY A 268 -5.71 9.67 0.61
CA GLY A 268 -6.14 10.45 -0.56
C GLY A 268 -5.09 10.81 -1.62
N VAL A 269 -4.59 9.84 -2.39
CA VAL A 269 -3.98 10.16 -3.69
C VAL A 269 -5.09 10.56 -4.66
N LYS A 270 -5.35 11.87 -4.75
CA LYS A 270 -6.30 12.46 -5.72
C LYS A 270 -6.04 11.84 -7.10
N THR A 271 -7.05 11.15 -7.65
CA THR A 271 -6.92 10.48 -8.95
C THR A 271 -6.49 11.49 -10.03
N LYS A 272 -5.72 11.07 -11.05
CA LYS A 272 -5.27 11.93 -12.16
C LYS A 272 -6.39 12.81 -12.76
N LYS A 273 -7.64 12.32 -12.75
CA LYS A 273 -8.86 13.03 -13.20
C LYS A 273 -9.23 14.22 -12.30
N GLN A 274 -9.02 14.11 -10.99
CA GLN A 274 -9.26 15.17 -10.01
C GLN A 274 -8.18 16.26 -10.11
N ILE A 275 -6.91 15.87 -10.25
CA ILE A 275 -5.79 16.81 -10.51
C ILE A 275 -6.02 17.57 -11.82
N ALA A 276 -6.46 16.91 -12.88
CA ALA A 276 -6.77 17.56 -14.16
C ALA A 276 -7.96 18.54 -14.05
N LYS A 277 -8.98 18.22 -13.25
CA LYS A 277 -10.14 19.09 -13.01
C LYS A 277 -9.75 20.34 -12.21
N GLU A 278 -8.90 20.18 -11.20
CA GLU A 278 -8.37 21.25 -10.35
C GLU A 278 -7.45 22.18 -11.16
N ASN A 279 -6.51 21.61 -11.95
CA ASN A 279 -5.64 22.38 -12.84
C ASN A 279 -6.43 23.17 -13.90
N ARG A 280 -7.52 22.60 -14.43
CA ARG A 280 -8.41 23.29 -15.38
C ARG A 280 -9.20 24.42 -14.73
N ALA A 281 -9.59 24.27 -13.46
CA ALA A 281 -10.25 25.32 -12.70
C ALA A 281 -9.28 26.48 -12.39
N ILE A 282 -8.05 26.15 -11.99
CA ILE A 282 -6.98 27.13 -11.76
C ILE A 282 -6.61 27.88 -13.05
N ALA A 283 -6.49 27.18 -14.18
CA ALA A 283 -6.23 27.83 -15.47
C ALA A 283 -7.34 28.83 -15.87
N LYS A 284 -8.60 28.51 -15.55
CA LYS A 284 -9.74 29.42 -15.78
C LYS A 284 -9.70 30.63 -14.85
N SER A 285 -9.34 30.48 -13.59
CA SER A 285 -9.23 31.61 -12.65
C SER A 285 -8.08 32.54 -13.03
N ILE A 286 -6.92 32.00 -13.41
CA ILE A 286 -5.77 32.77 -13.92
C ILE A 286 -6.17 33.55 -15.18
N LYS A 287 -6.86 32.90 -16.14
CA LYS A 287 -7.32 33.58 -17.36
C LYS A 287 -8.32 34.71 -17.07
N LYS A 288 -9.17 34.54 -16.06
CA LYS A 288 -10.13 35.58 -15.65
C LYS A 288 -9.42 36.75 -14.96
N ALA A 289 -8.48 36.46 -14.06
CA ALA A 289 -7.69 37.48 -13.35
C ALA A 289 -6.83 38.31 -14.33
N THR A 290 -6.15 37.66 -15.27
CA THR A 290 -5.35 38.34 -16.31
C THR A 290 -6.21 39.24 -17.22
N ALA A 291 -7.39 38.79 -17.63
CA ALA A 291 -8.31 39.62 -18.42
C ALA A 291 -8.89 40.80 -17.63
N GLU A 292 -9.02 40.67 -16.31
CA GLU A 292 -9.48 41.75 -15.43
C GLU A 292 -8.37 42.78 -15.19
N GLU A 293 -7.13 42.33 -15.01
CA GLU A 293 -5.94 43.21 -14.97
C GLU A 293 -5.75 43.96 -16.28
N GLU A 294 -5.87 43.32 -17.44
CA GLU A 294 -5.79 44.02 -18.74
C GLU A 294 -6.86 45.12 -18.87
N LYS A 295 -8.08 44.86 -18.41
CA LYS A 295 -9.15 45.88 -18.40
C LYS A 295 -8.83 47.02 -17.44
N ARG A 296 -8.25 46.72 -16.29
CA ARG A 296 -7.84 47.72 -15.30
C ARG A 296 -6.72 48.60 -15.85
N LEU A 297 -5.74 47.99 -16.53
CA LEU A 297 -4.65 48.70 -17.20
C LEU A 297 -5.18 49.64 -18.28
N ARG A 298 -6.07 49.17 -19.17
CA ARG A 298 -6.68 50.00 -20.21
C ARG A 298 -7.49 51.18 -19.66
N ARG A 299 -8.19 50.99 -18.52
CA ARG A 299 -8.91 52.08 -17.85
C ARG A 299 -7.97 53.12 -17.26
N MET A 300 -6.84 52.69 -16.68
CA MET A 300 -5.81 53.60 -16.18
C MET A 300 -5.15 54.38 -17.33
N GLU A 301 -4.82 53.72 -18.44
CA GLU A 301 -4.29 54.40 -19.64
C GLU A 301 -5.28 55.40 -20.23
N GLN A 302 -6.59 55.09 -20.24
CA GLN A 302 -7.63 56.02 -20.67
C GLN A 302 -7.76 57.22 -19.73
N ALA A 303 -7.77 56.99 -18.42
CA ALA A 303 -7.80 58.05 -17.42
C ALA A 303 -6.56 58.96 -17.50
N GLU A 304 -5.39 58.40 -17.77
CA GLU A 304 -4.15 59.14 -17.95
C GLU A 304 -4.16 59.98 -19.25
N ARG A 305 -4.69 59.43 -20.35
CA ARG A 305 -4.91 60.19 -21.60
C ARG A 305 -5.91 61.34 -21.42
N GLU A 306 -6.95 61.15 -20.63
CA GLU A 306 -7.93 62.20 -20.30
C GLU A 306 -7.35 63.26 -19.36
N ALA A 307 -6.55 62.87 -18.37
CA ALA A 307 -5.83 63.79 -17.50
C ALA A 307 -4.81 64.64 -18.28
N ASN A 308 -4.08 64.03 -19.21
CA ASN A 308 -3.14 64.75 -20.09
C ASN A 308 -3.83 65.68 -21.10
N ARG A 309 -5.10 65.43 -21.46
CA ARG A 309 -5.91 66.35 -22.27
C ARG A 309 -6.45 67.54 -21.48
N LYS A 310 -6.61 67.42 -20.15
CA LYS A 310 -7.04 68.52 -19.27
C LYS A 310 -5.89 69.44 -18.83
N ASN A 311 -4.64 68.98 -18.94
CA ASN A 311 -3.43 69.73 -18.58
C ASN A 311 -2.72 70.40 -19.78
N ARG A 312 -3.37 70.48 -20.94
CA ARG A 312 -2.95 71.24 -22.13
C ARG A 312 -3.98 72.34 -22.41
#